data_AF-A0A8T7BIK1-F1
#
_entry.id   AF-A0A8T7BIK1-F1
#
_cell.length_a   1.000
_cell.length_b   1.000
_cell.length_c   1.000
_cell.angle_alpha   90.00
_cell.angle_beta   90.00
_cell.angle_gamma   90.00
#
_symmetry.space_group_name_H-M   'P 1'
#
loop_
_entity.id
_entity.type
_entity.pdbx_description
1 polymer ?
#
loop_
_entity_poly.entity_id
_entity_poly.type
_entity_poly.pdbx_seq_one_letter_code
_entity_poly.pdbx_strand_id
1 'polypeptide(L)' 'MNNRQRLINLIAEFELDRLTISEMLKVKRDTVDHWLISTESKFHEEIPDMAIELLELKLGAKQQEPNESGPGI' A
#
# COMPACT_ATOMS: atom_id res chain seq x y z
N MET A 1 3.25 8.53 14.13
CA MET A 1 2.82 7.15 13.79
C MET A 1 3.95 6.47 13.04
N ASN A 2 4.23 5.19 13.31
CA ASN A 2 5.26 4.42 12.60
C ASN A 2 4.72 4.00 11.20
N ASN A 3 5.56 4.02 10.16
CA ASN A 3 5.16 3.69 8.79
C ASN A 3 4.60 2.27 8.64
N ARG A 4 5.07 1.31 9.44
CA ARG A 4 4.50 -0.05 9.50
C ARG A 4 3.04 -0.02 9.94
N GLN A 5 2.71 0.79 10.94
CA GLN A 5 1.32 0.94 11.38
C GLN A 5 0.46 1.60 10.30
N ARG A 6 1.00 2.61 9.59
CA ARG A 6 0.31 3.23 8.45
C ARG A 6 0.02 2.21 7.35
N LEU A 7 1.01 1.40 6.97
CA LEU A 7 0.84 0.34 5.98
C LEU A 7 -0.21 -0.68 6.40
N ILE A 8 -0.21 -1.12 7.67
CA ILE A 8 -1.23 -2.05 8.20
C ILE A 8 -2.64 -1.45 8.10
N ASN A 9 -2.79 -0.16 8.41
CA ASN A 9 -4.08 0.51 8.31
C ASN A 9 -4.55 0.57 6.84
N LEU A 10 -3.68 0.93 5.90
CA LEU A 10 -4.01 0.96 4.48
C LEU A 10 -4.37 -0.43 3.93
N ILE A 11 -3.67 -1.48 4.37
CA ILE A 11 -3.99 -2.87 4.03
C ILE A 11 -5.41 -3.23 4.48
N ALA A 12 -5.76 -2.89 5.72
CA ALA A 12 -7.08 -3.18 6.26
C ALA A 12 -8.19 -2.34 5.62
N GLU A 13 -7.94 -1.06 5.36
CA GLU A 13 -8.91 -0.12 4.80
C GLU A 13 -9.24 -0.41 3.34
N PHE A 14 -8.24 -0.78 2.54
CA PHE A 14 -8.38 -1.02 1.10
C PHE A 14 -8.35 -2.51 0.72
N GLU A 15 -8.41 -3.41 1.71
CA GLU A 15 -8.35 -4.87 1.55
C GLU A 15 -7.19 -5.34 0.65
N LEU A 16 -6.02 -4.70 0.81
CA LEU A 16 -4.87 -4.95 -0.06
C LEU A 16 -4.12 -6.20 0.35
N ASP A 17 -3.78 -7.05 -0.61
CA ASP A 17 -2.79 -8.10 -0.40
C ASP A 17 -1.35 -7.58 -0.64
N ARG A 18 -0.37 -8.35 -0.18
CA ARG A 18 1.05 -7.97 -0.27
C ARG A 18 1.55 -7.94 -1.70
N LEU A 19 0.96 -8.74 -2.59
CA LEU A 19 1.29 -8.76 -4.01
C LEU A 19 0.88 -7.44 -4.66
N THR A 20 -0.37 -7.01 -4.44
CA THR A 20 -0.94 -5.75 -4.92
C THR A 20 -0.08 -4.57 -4.48
N ILE A 21 0.31 -4.51 -3.21
CA ILE A 21 1.19 -3.44 -2.70
C ILE A 21 2.53 -3.45 -3.44
N SER A 22 3.13 -4.64 -3.62
CA SER A 22 4.42 -4.77 -4.33
C SER A 22 4.33 -4.31 -5.78
N GLU A 23 3.21 -4.60 -6.47
CA GLU A 23 2.96 -4.20 -7.85
C GLU A 23 2.69 -2.69 -7.99
N MET A 24 1.99 -2.10 -7.01
CA MET A 24 1.71 -0.67 -6.95
C MET A 24 2.99 0.14 -6.71
N LEU A 25 3.87 -0.35 -5.84
CA LEU A 25 5.12 0.32 -5.48
C LEU A 25 6.32 -0.11 -6.34
N LYS A 26 6.15 -1.08 -7.24
CA LYS A 26 7.21 -1.63 -8.09
C LYS A 26 8.41 -2.13 -7.30
N VAL A 27 8.12 -2.80 -6.18
CA VAL A 27 9.11 -3.48 -5.33
C VAL A 27 8.88 -5.00 -5.37
N LYS A 28 9.82 -5.78 -4.83
CA LYS A 28 9.61 -7.23 -4.69
C LYS A 28 8.58 -7.50 -3.61
N ARG A 29 7.80 -8.57 -3.76
CA ARG A 29 6.86 -9.03 -2.72
C ARG A 29 7.55 -9.26 -1.38
N ASP A 30 8.74 -9.86 -1.40
CA ASP A 30 9.54 -10.13 -0.20
C ASP A 30 9.87 -8.83 0.58
N THR A 31 10.08 -7.71 -0.12
CA THR A 31 10.28 -6.40 0.53
C THR A 31 9.06 -6.00 1.35
N VAL A 32 7.85 -6.20 0.82
CA VAL A 32 6.60 -5.94 1.55
C VAL A 32 6.43 -6.91 2.72
N ASP A 33 6.83 -8.17 2.55
CA ASP A 33 6.84 -9.14 3.65
C ASP A 33 7.79 -8.68 4.78
N HIS A 34 9.02 -8.26 4.46
CA HIS A 34 10.02 -7.75 5.42
C HIS A 34 9.58 -6.46 6.14
N TRP A 35 8.76 -5.63 5.49
CA TRP A 35 8.14 -4.46 6.13
C TRP A 35 7.11 -4.83 7.20
N LEU A 36 6.40 -5.96 7.03
CA LEU A 36 5.27 -6.34 7.87
C LEU A 36 5.63 -7.29 9.02
N ILE A 37 6.76 -7.99 8.94
CA ILE A 37 7.23 -8.85 10.04
C ILE A 37 7.56 -8.04 11.31
N SER A 38 7.72 -8.74 12.44
CA SER A 38 8.08 -8.14 13.72
C SER A 38 9.40 -7.37 13.62
N THR A 39 9.49 -6.22 14.28
CA THR A 39 10.69 -5.39 14.35
C THR A 39 11.86 -6.07 15.05
N GLU A 40 11.60 -7.13 15.82
CA GLU A 40 12.62 -7.97 16.47
C GLU A 40 13.27 -8.98 15.50
N SER A 41 12.69 -9.16 14.30
CA SER A 41 13.23 -10.07 13.30
C SER A 41 14.46 -9.48 12.64
N LYS A 42 15.48 -10.31 12.40
CA LYS A 42 16.68 -9.95 11.62
C LYS A 42 16.39 -9.62 10.15
N PHE A 43 15.22 -10.00 9.65
CA PHE A 43 14.76 -9.72 8.29
C PHE A 43 13.85 -8.50 8.24
N HIS A 44 13.65 -7.80 9.36
CA HIS A 44 12.81 -6.61 9.37
C HIS A 44 13.50 -5.51 8.57
N GLU A 45 12.73 -4.91 7.68
CA GLU A 45 13.15 -3.73 6.94
C GLU A 45 12.25 -2.56 7.32
N GLU A 46 12.86 -1.39 7.58
CA GLU A 46 12.10 -0.17 7.77
C GLU A 46 11.41 0.24 6.47
N ILE A 47 10.22 0.81 6.60
CA ILE A 47 9.46 1.30 5.45
C ILE A 47 9.87 2.73 5.14
N PRO A 48 10.39 3.02 3.93
CA PRO A 48 10.70 4.39 3.52
C PRO A 48 9.43 5.27 3.52
N ASP A 49 9.54 6.50 4.01
CA ASP A 49 8.40 7.44 4.03
C ASP A 49 7.74 7.60 2.65
N MET A 50 8.56 7.76 1.62
CA MET A 50 8.11 7.91 0.23
C MET A 50 7.33 6.70 -0.29
N ALA A 51 7.58 5.49 0.22
CA ALA A 51 6.83 4.30 -0.18
C ALA A 51 5.39 4.35 0.34
N ILE A 52 5.20 4.83 1.57
CA ILE A 52 3.86 5.03 2.15
C ILE A 52 3.14 6.17 1.41
N GLU A 53 3.79 7.31 1.25
CA GLU A 53 3.21 8.47 0.57
C GLU A 53 2.77 8.12 -0.86
N LEU A 54 3.60 7.38 -1.61
CA LEU A 54 3.27 6.93 -2.96
C LEU A 54 2.08 5.96 -2.97
N LEU A 55 1.98 5.07 -1.97
CA LEU A 55 0.86 4.15 -1.85
C LEU A 55 -0.44 4.91 -1.61
N GLU A 56 -0.45 5.85 -0.67
CA GLU A 56 -1.59 6.72 -0.36
C GLU A 56 -2.05 7.51 -1.59
N LEU A 57 -1.10 8.11 -2.33
CA LEU A 57 -1.40 8.84 -3.58
C LEU A 57 -2.06 7.93 -4.63
N LYS A 58 -1.57 6.70 -4.82
CA LYS A 58 -2.13 5.76 -5.80
C LYS A 58 -3.52 5.27 -5.41
N LEU A 59 -3.76 5.03 -4.12
CA LEU A 59 -5.07 4.61 -3.62
C LEU A 59 -6.10 5.74 -3.74
N GLY A 60 -5.71 6.98 -3.44
CA GLY A 60 -6.57 8.15 -3.62
C GLY A 60 -6.88 8.46 -5.08
N ALA A 61 -5.91 8.27 -5.99
CA ALA A 61 -6.14 8.41 -7.43
C ALA A 61 -7.13 7.36 -7.97
N LYS A 62 -7.09 6.13 -7.44
CA LYS A 62 -8.04 5.06 -7.84
C LYS A 62 -9.48 5.35 -7.42
N GLN A 63 -9.70 6.13 -6.37
CA GLN A 63 -11.06 6.56 -5.96
C GLN A 63 -11.65 7.65 -6.87
N GLN A 64 -10.83 8.31 -7.69
CA GLN A 64 -11.25 9.43 -8.54
C GLN A 64 -11.49 9.03 -10.01
N GLU A 65 -11.39 7.73 -10.36
CA GLU A 65 -11.85 7.28 -11.67
C GLU A 65 -13.37 7.54 -11.76
N PRO A 66 -13.84 8.44 -12.65
CA PRO A 66 -15.26 8.69 -12.77
C PRO A 66 -15.92 7.41 -13.28
N ASN A 67 -16.92 6.91 -12.56
CA ASN A 67 -17.88 5.98 -13.14
C ASN A 67 -18.43 6.63 -14.41
N GLU A 68 -18.09 6.09 -15.58
CA GLU A 68 -18.74 6.40 -16.86
C GLU A 68 -20.18 5.84 -16.89
N SER A 69 -20.98 6.19 -15.88
CA SER A 69 -22.43 6.15 -15.96
C SER A 69 -22.88 7.44 -16.62
N GLY A 70 -22.62 7.56 -17.92
CA GLY A 70 -23.26 8.59 -18.73
C GLY A 70 -24.79 8.42 -18.67
N PRO A 71 -25.58 9.50 -18.54
CA PRO A 71 -27.02 9.39 -18.68
C PRO A 71 -27.31 9.04 -20.15
N GLY A 72 -27.70 7.79 -20.38
CA GLY A 72 -28.38 7.41 -21.61
C GLY A 72 -29.67 8.21 -21.70
N ILE A 73 -29.69 9.14 -22.64
CA ILE A 73 -30.84 9.99 -23.02
C ILE A 73 -31.96 9.09 -23.55
#